data_AF-A0AB35L2D1-F1
#
_entry.id   AF-A0AB35L2D1-F1
#
_cell.length_a   1.000
_cell.length_b   1.000
_cell.length_c   1.000
_cell.angle_alpha   90.00
_cell.angle_beta   90.00
_cell.angle_gamma   90.00
#
_symmetry.space_group_name_H-M   'P 1'
#
loop_
_entity.id
_entity.type
_entity.pdbx_description
1 polymer ?
#
loop_
_entity_poly.entity_id
_entity_poly.type
_entity_poly.pdbx_seq_one_letter_code
_entity_poly.pdbx_strand_id
1 'polypeptide(L)'
;MNTETQNAYRSLASHFYATRLPDIPVSELNEFSIVGALLRAAPEYRPDYFRRLRNALALDQKLRNHFWIAQEINRTLNPVTVLGLPRKRKQSRRQRISDEEFGSWVKELLAKEQVVEAGALLLISMTGARPCELSGISVNGNRIVIPGAKHSHGGLRGADRVLEASEDFCRLVSNALEAFHSQGKSLDAIRIAIRRAALETFPRRKVPSMYTLRHQFGSNLKASGLSRVEIAYVMGHQATDSIARYGDKRFGRAEAVQVKPACEADLSRVRTTHAAYARSRSKALRIDC
;
A
#
# COMPACT_ATOMS: atom_id res chain seq x y z
N MET A 1 10.38 11.90 -12.58
CA MET A 1 9.38 10.81 -12.51
C MET A 1 10.06 9.54 -12.99
N ASN A 2 9.81 8.36 -12.42
CA ASN A 2 10.45 7.14 -12.93
C ASN A 2 9.78 6.66 -14.24
N THR A 3 10.52 5.92 -15.05
CA THR A 3 10.10 5.47 -16.39
C THR A 3 8.82 4.61 -16.35
N GLU A 4 8.69 3.73 -15.36
CA GLU A 4 7.50 2.90 -15.18
C GLU A 4 6.22 3.74 -14.96
N THR A 5 6.30 4.78 -14.12
CA THR A 5 5.15 5.66 -13.86
C THR A 5 4.78 6.43 -15.13
N GLN A 6 5.78 6.89 -15.89
CA GLN A 6 5.55 7.59 -17.14
C GLN A 6 4.86 6.69 -18.18
N ASN A 7 5.32 5.44 -18.34
CA ASN A 7 4.69 4.46 -19.23
C ASN A 7 3.25 4.15 -18.80
N ALA A 8 3.02 3.92 -17.51
CA ALA A 8 1.68 3.68 -16.98
C ALA A 8 0.73 4.88 -17.18
N TYR A 9 1.24 6.10 -17.17
CA TYR A 9 0.46 7.30 -17.44
C TYR A 9 0.14 7.45 -18.93
N ARG A 10 1.11 7.20 -19.82
CA ARG A 10 0.87 7.18 -21.27
C ARG A 10 -0.20 6.16 -21.64
N SER A 11 -0.09 4.91 -21.17
CA SER A 11 -1.10 3.88 -21.44
C SER A 11 -2.48 4.26 -20.91
N LEU A 12 -2.55 4.90 -19.73
CA LEU A 12 -3.82 5.36 -19.16
C LEU A 12 -4.46 6.49 -19.99
N ALA A 13 -3.64 7.43 -20.47
CA ALA A 13 -4.11 8.51 -21.34
C ALA A 13 -4.60 7.96 -22.69
N SER A 14 -3.81 7.10 -23.35
CA SER A 14 -4.19 6.47 -24.61
C SER A 14 -5.51 5.70 -24.51
N HIS A 15 -5.67 4.91 -23.43
CA HIS A 15 -6.93 4.19 -23.20
C HIS A 15 -8.10 5.14 -22.99
N PHE A 16 -7.90 6.25 -22.28
CA PHE A 16 -8.95 7.25 -22.08
C PHE A 16 -9.38 7.88 -23.41
N TYR A 17 -8.44 8.29 -24.27
CA TYR A 17 -8.78 8.83 -25.59
C TYR A 17 -9.55 7.81 -26.42
N ALA A 18 -9.05 6.58 -26.51
CA ALA A 18 -9.69 5.51 -27.28
C ALA A 18 -11.11 5.17 -26.79
N THR A 19 -11.38 5.31 -25.49
CA THR A 19 -12.68 4.93 -24.91
C THR A 19 -13.68 6.07 -24.77
N ARG A 20 -13.20 7.32 -24.63
CA ARG A 20 -14.06 8.49 -24.36
C ARG A 20 -14.12 9.47 -25.53
N LEU A 21 -13.18 9.38 -26.46
CA LEU A 21 -13.04 10.23 -27.63
C LEU A 21 -12.69 9.37 -28.88
N PRO A 22 -13.43 8.27 -29.16
CA PRO A 22 -13.06 7.32 -30.22
C PRO A 22 -13.07 7.96 -31.61
N ASP A 23 -13.94 8.95 -31.83
CA ASP A 23 -14.16 9.59 -33.13
C ASP A 23 -13.23 10.78 -33.40
N ILE A 24 -12.34 11.10 -32.45
CA ILE A 24 -11.39 12.21 -32.59
C ILE A 24 -9.98 11.64 -32.68
N PRO A 25 -9.29 11.80 -33.82
CA PRO A 25 -7.89 11.42 -33.93
C PRO A 25 -7.05 12.05 -32.83
N VAL A 26 -6.11 11.31 -32.26
CA VAL A 26 -5.29 11.79 -31.13
C VAL A 26 -4.50 13.06 -31.50
N SER A 27 -4.13 13.22 -32.77
CA SER A 27 -3.49 14.42 -33.34
C SER A 27 -4.38 15.67 -33.34
N GLU A 28 -5.69 15.50 -33.30
CA GLU A 28 -6.69 16.58 -33.38
C GLU A 28 -7.32 16.89 -32.00
N LEU A 29 -6.90 16.18 -30.95
CA LEU A 29 -7.39 16.44 -29.60
C LEU A 29 -7.01 17.84 -29.14
N ASN A 30 -8.01 18.59 -28.70
CA ASN A 30 -7.86 19.93 -28.14
C ASN A 30 -8.27 19.96 -26.66
N GLU A 31 -8.04 21.10 -26.03
CA GLU A 31 -8.40 21.35 -24.62
C GLU A 31 -9.86 21.00 -24.32
N PHE A 32 -10.79 21.53 -25.11
CA PHE A 32 -12.23 21.40 -24.86
C PHE A 32 -12.68 19.95 -24.94
N SER A 33 -12.20 19.18 -25.91
CA SER A 33 -12.57 17.77 -26.07
C SER A 33 -12.05 16.92 -24.89
N ILE A 34 -10.80 17.13 -24.48
CA ILE A 34 -10.19 16.37 -23.37
C ILE A 34 -10.81 16.74 -22.02
N VAL A 35 -10.87 18.03 -21.69
CA VAL A 35 -11.41 18.50 -20.40
C VAL A 35 -12.90 18.18 -20.31
N GLY A 36 -13.65 18.40 -21.39
CA GLY A 36 -15.08 18.05 -21.47
C GLY A 36 -15.32 16.55 -21.23
N ALA A 37 -14.55 15.67 -21.88
CA ALA A 37 -14.65 14.23 -21.65
C ALA A 37 -14.25 13.82 -20.22
N LEU A 38 -13.20 14.43 -19.66
CA LEU A 38 -12.75 14.16 -18.30
C LEU A 38 -13.81 14.53 -17.27
N LEU A 39 -14.46 15.69 -17.44
CA LEU A 39 -15.54 16.16 -16.58
C LEU A 39 -16.79 15.27 -16.69
N ARG A 40 -17.21 14.91 -17.91
CA ARG A 40 -18.34 13.99 -18.13
C ARG A 40 -18.12 12.62 -17.49
N ALA A 41 -16.90 12.09 -17.55
CA ALA A 41 -16.56 10.80 -16.96
C ALA A 41 -16.32 10.84 -15.44
N ALA A 42 -16.21 12.03 -14.83
CA ALA A 42 -15.86 12.18 -13.42
C ALA A 42 -16.77 11.41 -12.43
N PRO A 43 -18.11 11.37 -12.59
CA PRO A 43 -19.01 10.63 -11.70
C PRO A 43 -18.74 9.12 -11.69
N GLU A 44 -18.21 8.57 -12.78
CA GLU A 44 -17.92 7.14 -12.91
C GLU A 44 -16.63 6.73 -12.17
N TYR A 45 -15.83 7.71 -11.74
CA TYR A 45 -14.53 7.50 -11.14
C TYR A 45 -14.50 7.82 -9.65
N ARG A 46 -13.60 7.13 -8.94
CA ARG A 46 -13.22 7.58 -7.59
C ARG A 46 -12.34 8.82 -7.70
N PRO A 47 -12.39 9.75 -6.72
CA PRO A 47 -11.56 10.96 -6.76
C PRO A 47 -10.06 10.71 -6.95
N ASP A 48 -9.51 9.66 -6.32
CA ASP A 48 -8.11 9.26 -6.51
C ASP A 48 -7.78 8.84 -7.95
N TYR A 49 -8.71 8.14 -8.60
CA TYR A 49 -8.55 7.71 -9.99
C TYR A 49 -8.68 8.90 -10.93
N PHE A 50 -9.67 9.78 -10.71
CA PHE A 50 -9.81 11.03 -11.47
C PHE A 50 -8.51 11.84 -11.42
N ARG A 51 -7.95 12.04 -10.23
CA ARG A 51 -6.68 12.77 -10.07
C ARG A 51 -5.53 12.09 -10.80
N ARG A 52 -5.43 10.75 -10.74
CA ARG A 52 -4.41 9.99 -11.48
C ARG A 52 -4.59 10.15 -13.00
N LEU A 53 -5.82 10.02 -13.49
CA LEU A 53 -6.15 10.16 -14.90
C LEU A 53 -5.85 11.58 -15.40
N ARG A 54 -6.27 12.61 -14.67
CA ARG A 54 -5.94 14.01 -14.97
C ARG A 54 -4.44 14.22 -15.11
N ASN A 55 -3.66 13.73 -14.14
CA ASN A 55 -2.20 13.83 -14.19
C ASN A 55 -1.59 13.05 -15.37
N ALA A 56 -2.19 11.92 -15.76
CA ALA A 56 -1.76 11.13 -16.91
C ALA A 56 -2.03 11.84 -18.24
N LEU A 57 -3.23 12.41 -18.40
CA LEU A 57 -3.61 13.22 -19.56
C LEU A 57 -2.71 14.45 -19.71
N ALA A 58 -2.48 15.18 -18.61
CA ALA A 58 -1.59 16.33 -18.63
C ALA A 58 -0.13 15.96 -18.96
N LEU A 59 0.37 14.83 -18.46
CA LEU A 59 1.70 14.35 -18.80
C LEU A 59 1.80 13.97 -20.29
N ASP A 60 0.81 13.26 -20.83
CA ASP A 60 0.78 12.87 -22.24
C ASP A 60 0.77 14.10 -23.16
N GLN A 61 -0.09 15.09 -22.89
CA GLN A 61 -0.14 16.35 -23.65
C GLN A 61 1.18 17.13 -23.55
N LYS A 62 1.80 17.17 -22.37
CA LYS A 62 3.13 17.78 -22.20
C LYS A 62 4.19 17.09 -23.07
N LEU A 63 4.18 15.76 -23.15
CA LEU A 63 5.13 14.99 -23.95
C LEU A 63 4.89 15.13 -25.45
N ARG A 64 3.69 15.57 -25.86
CA ARG A 64 3.34 15.96 -27.24
C ARG A 64 3.62 17.44 -27.52
N ASN A 65 4.29 18.15 -26.60
CA ASN A 65 4.54 19.60 -26.65
C ASN A 65 3.28 20.49 -26.61
N HIS A 66 2.14 19.95 -26.18
CA HIS A 66 0.90 20.71 -25.98
C HIS A 66 0.83 21.26 -24.55
N PHE A 67 1.73 22.19 -24.23
CA PHE A 67 1.90 22.70 -22.85
C PHE A 67 0.65 23.44 -22.32
N TRP A 68 -0.02 24.21 -23.17
CA TRP A 68 -1.26 24.92 -22.81
C TRP A 68 -2.37 23.94 -22.40
N ILE A 69 -2.63 22.94 -23.25
CA ILE A 69 -3.63 21.89 -22.98
C ILE A 69 -3.30 21.16 -21.67
N ALA A 70 -2.03 20.81 -21.44
CA ALA A 70 -1.60 20.17 -20.20
C ALA A 70 -1.85 21.04 -18.96
N GLN A 71 -1.69 22.37 -19.07
CA GLN A 71 -1.97 23.31 -17.99
C GLN A 71 -3.46 23.34 -17.65
N GLU A 72 -4.32 23.42 -18.65
CA GLU A 72 -5.77 23.45 -18.47
C GLU A 72 -6.32 22.14 -17.87
N ILE A 73 -5.80 20.99 -18.33
CA ILE A 73 -6.11 19.70 -17.72
C ILE A 73 -5.70 19.68 -16.23
N ASN A 74 -4.52 20.21 -15.88
CA ASN A 74 -4.06 20.24 -14.49
C ASN A 74 -4.93 21.13 -13.59
N ARG A 75 -5.45 22.24 -14.14
CA ARG A 75 -6.36 23.16 -13.45
C ARG A 75 -7.75 22.58 -13.24
N THR A 76 -8.15 21.60 -14.06
CA THR A 76 -9.46 20.95 -13.95
C THR A 76 -9.63 20.31 -12.56
N LEU A 77 -10.66 20.76 -11.84
CA LEU A 77 -11.06 20.20 -10.54
C LEU A 77 -12.08 19.08 -10.73
N ASN A 78 -12.09 18.10 -9.82
CA ASN A 78 -13.08 17.04 -9.87
C ASN A 78 -14.45 17.58 -9.41
N PRO A 79 -15.48 17.64 -10.28
CA PRO A 79 -16.78 18.19 -9.93
C PRO A 79 -17.44 17.40 -8.79
N VAL A 80 -17.20 16.09 -8.71
CA VAL A 80 -17.73 15.24 -7.62
C VAL A 80 -17.21 15.67 -6.26
N THR A 81 -15.97 16.16 -6.18
CA THR A 81 -15.42 16.63 -4.91
C THR A 81 -15.79 18.07 -4.59
N VAL A 82 -15.77 18.97 -5.58
CA VAL A 82 -16.00 20.41 -5.37
C VAL A 82 -17.47 20.70 -5.11
N LEU A 83 -18.38 20.02 -5.82
CA LEU A 83 -19.82 20.21 -5.71
C LEU A 83 -20.48 19.26 -4.69
N GLY A 84 -19.69 18.45 -3.97
CA GLY A 84 -20.23 17.52 -2.97
C GLY A 84 -21.12 16.39 -3.53
N LEU A 85 -20.97 16.03 -4.81
CA LEU A 85 -21.82 15.02 -5.45
C LEU A 85 -21.57 13.61 -4.88
N PRO A 86 -22.52 12.67 -5.05
CA PRO A 86 -22.35 11.27 -4.64
C PRO A 86 -21.06 10.65 -5.18
N ARG A 87 -20.23 10.15 -4.26
CA ARG A 87 -18.92 9.54 -4.59
C ARG A 87 -19.05 8.04 -4.82
N LYS A 88 -18.41 7.54 -5.88
CA LYS A 88 -18.23 6.10 -6.09
C LYS A 88 -17.53 5.47 -4.87
N ARG A 89 -18.20 4.51 -4.24
CA ARG A 89 -17.72 3.89 -3.00
C ARG A 89 -16.40 3.14 -3.24
N LYS A 90 -15.52 3.18 -2.23
CA LYS A 90 -14.31 2.35 -2.22
C LYS A 90 -14.71 0.89 -1.95
N GLN A 91 -14.23 -0.03 -2.77
CA GLN A 91 -14.42 -1.45 -2.53
C GLN A 91 -13.83 -1.83 -1.17
N SER A 92 -14.64 -2.44 -0.30
CA SER A 92 -14.15 -2.94 0.98
C SER A 92 -13.22 -4.13 0.74
N ARG A 93 -12.04 -4.11 1.36
CA ARG A 93 -11.10 -5.24 1.34
C ARG A 93 -11.03 -5.86 2.72
N ARG A 94 -10.71 -7.15 2.78
CA ARG A 94 -10.45 -7.83 4.05
C ARG A 94 -9.15 -7.31 4.65
N GLN A 95 -9.21 -6.90 5.92
CA GLN A 95 -8.08 -6.31 6.64
C GLN A 95 -7.63 -7.14 7.85
N ARG A 96 -8.34 -8.25 8.13
CA ARG A 96 -8.14 -9.09 9.30
C ARG A 96 -8.16 -10.56 8.91
N ILE A 97 -7.40 -11.35 9.64
CA ILE A 97 -7.34 -12.80 9.52
C ILE A 97 -6.90 -13.36 10.88
N SER A 98 -7.51 -14.44 11.34
CA SER A 98 -7.07 -15.13 12.57
C SER A 98 -5.88 -16.05 12.28
N ASP A 99 -5.23 -16.56 13.32
CA ASP A 99 -4.11 -17.49 13.16
C ASP A 99 -4.56 -18.82 12.59
N GLU A 100 -5.76 -19.29 12.95
CA GLU A 100 -6.35 -20.53 12.42
C GLU A 100 -6.63 -20.38 10.91
N GLU A 101 -7.19 -19.24 10.51
CA GLU A 101 -7.43 -18.94 9.09
C GLU A 101 -6.09 -18.81 8.34
N PHE A 102 -5.11 -18.12 8.92
CA PHE A 102 -3.79 -18.00 8.32
C PHE A 102 -3.11 -19.37 8.16
N GLY A 103 -3.11 -20.20 9.20
CA GLY A 103 -2.57 -21.55 9.17
C GLY A 103 -3.28 -22.45 8.16
N SER A 104 -4.61 -22.36 8.04
CA SER A 104 -5.37 -23.08 7.01
C SER A 104 -4.93 -22.69 5.60
N TRP A 105 -4.66 -21.39 5.38
CA TRP A 105 -4.23 -20.88 4.08
C TRP A 105 -2.80 -21.34 3.73
N VAL A 106 -1.89 -21.34 4.70
CA VAL A 106 -0.53 -21.87 4.51
C VAL A 106 -0.57 -23.37 4.25
N LYS A 107 -1.37 -24.13 5.01
CA LYS A 107 -1.54 -25.58 4.84
C LYS A 107 -2.04 -25.93 3.43
N GLU A 108 -3.01 -25.16 2.91
CA GLU A 108 -3.52 -25.34 1.55
C GLU A 108 -2.44 -25.15 0.48
N LEU A 109 -1.58 -24.13 0.63
CA LEU A 109 -0.46 -23.91 -0.27
C LEU A 109 0.55 -25.06 -0.22
N LEU A 110 0.89 -25.53 0.99
CA LEU A 110 1.82 -26.63 1.18
C LEU A 110 1.28 -27.95 0.61
N ALA A 111 -0.02 -28.23 0.77
CA ALA A 111 -0.66 -29.41 0.18
C ALA A 111 -0.61 -29.42 -1.35
N LYS A 112 -0.42 -28.25 -1.98
CA LYS A 112 -0.25 -28.05 -3.42
C LYS A 112 1.22 -27.89 -3.84
N GLU A 113 2.15 -28.15 -2.93
CA GLU A 113 3.60 -27.97 -3.15
C GLU A 113 3.99 -26.52 -3.54
N GLN A 114 3.16 -25.54 -3.15
CA GLN A 114 3.36 -24.11 -3.40
C GLN A 114 4.21 -23.48 -2.28
N VAL A 115 5.42 -24.01 -2.11
CA VAL A 115 6.34 -23.64 -1.03
C VAL A 115 6.80 -22.18 -1.10
N VAL A 116 7.01 -21.64 -2.30
CA VAL A 116 7.38 -20.23 -2.52
C VAL A 116 6.26 -19.29 -2.04
N GLU A 117 5.02 -19.62 -2.39
CA GLU A 117 3.83 -18.87 -1.98
C GLU A 117 3.62 -18.91 -0.47
N ALA A 118 3.81 -20.08 0.15
CA ALA A 118 3.75 -20.25 1.60
C ALA A 118 4.84 -19.40 2.30
N GLY A 119 6.08 -19.47 1.81
CA GLY A 119 7.19 -18.63 2.28
C GLY A 119 6.87 -17.14 2.18
N ALA A 120 6.30 -16.69 1.05
CA ALA A 120 5.88 -15.29 0.88
C ALA A 120 4.85 -14.85 1.94
N LEU A 121 3.86 -15.69 2.25
CA LEU A 121 2.86 -15.40 3.27
C LEU A 121 3.47 -15.31 4.67
N LEU A 122 4.36 -16.25 5.02
CA LEU A 122 5.07 -16.28 6.30
C LEU A 122 5.97 -15.05 6.48
N LEU A 123 6.72 -14.65 5.45
CA LEU A 123 7.57 -13.46 5.51
C LEU A 123 6.77 -12.20 5.81
N ILE A 124 5.61 -12.03 5.16
CA ILE A 124 4.74 -10.88 5.39
C ILE A 124 4.13 -10.89 6.79
N SER A 125 3.70 -12.06 7.29
CA SER A 125 3.10 -12.15 8.63
C SER A 125 4.13 -11.92 9.74
N MET A 126 5.38 -12.35 9.55
CA MET A 126 6.45 -12.22 10.54
C MET A 126 7.09 -10.82 10.56
N THR A 127 7.22 -10.17 9.40
CA THR A 127 8.02 -8.92 9.28
C THR A 127 7.19 -7.70 8.89
N GLY A 128 5.94 -7.90 8.48
CA GLY A 128 5.09 -6.85 7.93
C GLY A 128 5.52 -6.34 6.55
N ALA A 129 6.47 -6.96 5.86
CA ALA A 129 7.00 -6.49 4.57
C ALA A 129 5.95 -6.33 3.46
N ARG A 130 6.21 -5.42 2.52
CA ARG A 130 5.39 -5.32 1.31
C ARG A 130 5.72 -6.51 0.39
N PRO A 131 4.78 -6.98 -0.44
CA PRO A 131 5.07 -8.05 -1.40
C PRO A 131 6.29 -7.77 -2.29
N CYS A 132 6.48 -6.51 -2.70
CA CYS A 132 7.62 -6.09 -3.53
C CYS A 132 8.93 -5.88 -2.76
N GLU A 133 8.94 -6.08 -1.45
CA GLU A 133 10.17 -5.99 -0.62
C GLU A 133 10.75 -7.37 -0.32
N LEU A 134 9.98 -8.44 -0.52
CA LEU A 134 10.32 -9.79 -0.05
C LEU A 134 11.66 -10.30 -0.60
N SER A 135 11.92 -10.09 -1.88
CA SER A 135 13.17 -10.53 -2.53
C SER A 135 14.42 -9.82 -2.03
N GLY A 136 14.27 -8.68 -1.36
CA GLY A 136 15.40 -7.92 -0.81
C GLY A 136 15.69 -8.23 0.66
N ILE A 137 14.85 -9.03 1.34
CA ILE A 137 15.03 -9.32 2.76
C ILE A 137 16.28 -10.17 2.97
N SER A 138 17.08 -9.84 3.99
CA SER A 138 18.18 -10.66 4.47
C SER A 138 18.19 -10.75 6.00
N VAL A 139 18.83 -11.80 6.52
CA VAL A 139 18.95 -12.06 7.96
C VAL A 139 20.42 -12.20 8.31
N ASN A 140 20.89 -11.45 9.31
CA ASN A 140 22.26 -11.47 9.81
C ASN A 140 22.23 -11.59 11.34
N GLY A 141 22.43 -12.79 11.87
CA GLY A 141 22.28 -13.07 13.30
C GLY A 141 20.88 -12.71 13.80
N ASN A 142 20.80 -11.82 14.78
CA ASN A 142 19.54 -11.34 15.36
C ASN A 142 18.89 -10.17 14.58
N ARG A 143 19.39 -9.85 13.38
CA ARG A 143 18.92 -8.72 12.56
C ARG A 143 18.25 -9.17 11.28
N ILE A 144 17.16 -8.50 10.93
CA ILE A 144 16.44 -8.66 9.66
C ILE A 144 16.53 -7.33 8.91
N VAL A 145 17.20 -7.32 7.76
CA VAL A 145 17.33 -6.15 6.90
C VAL A 145 16.26 -6.23 5.81
N ILE A 146 15.47 -5.15 5.67
CA ILE A 146 14.44 -5.07 4.65
C ILE A 146 14.60 -3.77 3.87
N PRO A 147 15.19 -3.83 2.66
CA PRO A 147 15.25 -2.71 1.75
C PRO A 147 13.84 -2.21 1.43
N GLY A 148 13.67 -0.90 1.48
CA GLY A 148 12.42 -0.23 1.20
C GLY A 148 12.10 -0.32 -0.29
N ALA A 149 10.88 -0.73 -0.62
CA ALA A 149 10.41 -0.54 -1.98
C ALA A 149 9.98 0.92 -2.20
N LYS A 150 10.05 1.38 -3.44
CA LYS A 150 9.48 2.67 -3.90
C LYS A 150 10.16 3.92 -3.34
N HIS A 151 11.50 3.95 -3.33
CA HIS A 151 12.27 5.20 -3.25
C HIS A 151 11.80 6.14 -4.37
N SER A 152 10.85 7.02 -4.05
CA SER A 152 10.20 7.90 -5.00
C SER A 152 10.06 9.28 -4.38
N HIS A 153 9.88 10.32 -5.21
CA HIS A 153 9.84 11.71 -4.75
C HIS A 153 11.15 12.12 -4.03
N GLY A 154 12.32 11.78 -4.59
CA GLY A 154 13.62 12.16 -4.01
C GLY A 154 13.93 11.50 -2.66
N GLY A 155 13.47 10.26 -2.44
CA GLY A 155 13.68 9.54 -1.18
C GLY A 155 12.65 9.84 -0.09
N LEU A 156 11.58 10.58 -0.39
CA LEU A 156 10.49 10.93 0.55
C LEU A 156 9.40 9.86 0.70
N ARG A 157 9.60 8.67 0.10
CA ARG A 157 8.72 7.50 0.20
C ARG A 157 9.53 6.22 0.15
N GLY A 158 9.06 5.20 0.88
CA GLY A 158 9.80 3.96 1.09
C GLY A 158 10.95 4.18 2.08
N ALA A 159 11.18 3.24 2.98
CA ALA A 159 12.30 3.31 3.90
C ALA A 159 12.87 1.90 4.09
N ASP A 160 14.20 1.83 3.97
CA ASP A 160 14.95 0.69 4.46
C ASP A 160 14.74 0.58 5.96
N ARG A 161 14.77 -0.64 6.47
CA ARG A 161 14.66 -0.89 7.90
C ARG A 161 15.51 -2.07 8.29
N VAL A 162 16.14 -1.93 9.45
CA VAL A 162 16.81 -3.00 10.16
C VAL A 162 16.00 -3.28 11.41
N LEU A 163 15.49 -4.50 11.51
CA LEU A 163 14.71 -4.99 12.63
C LEU A 163 15.57 -5.93 13.47
N GLU A 164 15.33 -5.98 14.77
CA GLU A 164 15.91 -6.97 15.67
C GLU A 164 14.83 -7.91 16.21
N ALA A 165 15.21 -9.17 16.42
CA ALA A 165 14.37 -10.23 16.98
C ALA A 165 15.25 -11.26 17.74
N SER A 166 14.65 -12.28 18.35
CA SER A 166 15.42 -13.41 18.89
C SER A 166 16.06 -14.21 17.76
N GLU A 167 17.16 -14.92 18.07
CA GLU A 167 17.82 -15.80 17.09
C GLU A 167 16.88 -16.89 16.57
N ASP A 168 16.06 -17.47 17.45
CA ASP A 168 15.04 -18.45 17.09
C ASP A 168 14.06 -17.89 16.05
N PHE A 169 13.59 -16.65 16.25
CA PHE A 169 12.70 -16.00 15.30
C PHE A 169 13.40 -15.67 13.99
N CYS A 170 14.64 -15.20 14.04
CA CYS A 170 15.46 -14.98 12.85
C CYS A 170 15.65 -16.28 12.05
N ARG A 171 15.84 -17.44 12.70
CA ARG A 171 15.89 -18.73 12.00
C ARG A 171 14.57 -19.06 11.29
N LEU A 172 13.42 -18.78 11.91
CA LEU A 172 12.12 -18.95 11.24
C LEU A 172 11.99 -18.06 10.01
N VAL A 173 12.46 -16.81 10.10
CA VAL A 173 12.49 -15.88 8.96
C VAL A 173 13.42 -16.39 7.87
N SER A 174 14.61 -16.89 8.21
CA SER A 174 15.55 -17.49 7.25
C SER A 174 14.95 -18.69 6.53
N ASN A 175 14.30 -19.61 7.25
CA ASN A 175 13.62 -20.76 6.64
C ASN A 175 12.52 -20.33 5.66
N ALA A 176 11.76 -19.28 6.00
CA ALA A 176 10.75 -18.73 5.11
C ALA A 176 11.37 -18.03 3.88
N LEU A 177 12.54 -17.41 4.02
CA LEU A 177 13.30 -16.84 2.90
C LEU A 177 13.83 -17.92 1.96
N GLU A 178 14.38 -19.00 2.51
CA GLU A 178 14.83 -20.15 1.72
C GLU A 178 13.67 -20.75 0.93
N ALA A 179 12.52 -20.96 1.56
CA ALA A 179 11.31 -21.41 0.87
C ALA A 179 10.87 -20.43 -0.23
N PHE A 180 10.88 -19.12 0.04
CA PHE A 180 10.51 -18.09 -0.92
C PHE A 180 11.48 -18.02 -2.12
N HIS A 181 12.77 -18.24 -1.91
CA HIS A 181 13.79 -18.22 -2.96
C HIS A 181 14.03 -19.58 -3.62
N SER A 182 13.41 -20.65 -3.13
CA SER A 182 13.60 -22.02 -3.64
C SER A 182 13.28 -22.17 -5.14
N GLN A 183 12.43 -21.30 -5.70
CA GLN A 183 12.12 -21.29 -7.13
C GLN A 183 12.03 -19.85 -7.63
N GLY A 184 12.57 -19.58 -8.82
CA GLY A 184 12.55 -18.26 -9.47
C GLY A 184 11.17 -17.86 -10.01
N LYS A 185 10.19 -17.63 -9.14
CA LYS A 185 8.84 -17.18 -9.52
C LYS A 185 8.72 -15.65 -9.52
N SER A 186 8.00 -15.12 -10.51
CA SER A 186 7.65 -13.70 -10.50
C SER A 186 6.63 -13.39 -9.39
N LEU A 187 6.68 -12.17 -8.84
CA LEU A 187 5.74 -11.73 -7.80
C LEU A 187 4.27 -11.80 -8.27
N ASP A 188 4.03 -11.62 -9.58
CA ASP A 188 2.70 -11.71 -10.17
C ASP A 188 2.18 -13.15 -10.21
N ALA A 189 3.04 -14.12 -10.56
CA ALA A 189 2.70 -15.54 -10.48
C ALA A 189 2.37 -15.96 -9.04
N ILE A 190 3.23 -15.57 -8.08
CA ILE A 190 3.04 -15.82 -6.64
C ILE A 190 1.69 -15.25 -6.17
N ARG A 191 1.37 -14.01 -6.55
CA ARG A 191 0.10 -13.35 -6.20
C ARG A 191 -1.12 -14.11 -6.74
N ILE A 192 -1.05 -14.62 -7.97
CA ILE A 192 -2.14 -15.37 -8.60
C ILE A 192 -2.35 -16.70 -7.87
N ALA A 193 -1.29 -17.45 -7.61
CA ALA A 193 -1.35 -18.72 -6.90
C ALA A 193 -1.92 -18.55 -5.48
N ILE A 194 -1.39 -17.59 -4.71
CA ILE A 194 -1.92 -17.21 -3.38
C ILE A 194 -3.42 -16.89 -3.43
N ARG A 195 -3.86 -16.14 -4.45
CA ARG A 195 -5.28 -15.79 -4.61
C ARG A 195 -6.16 -17.00 -4.93
N ARG A 196 -5.69 -17.92 -5.76
CA ARG A 196 -6.41 -19.16 -6.09
C ARG A 196 -6.59 -20.02 -4.85
N ALA A 197 -5.51 -20.28 -4.11
CA ALA A 197 -5.57 -20.99 -2.83
C ALA A 197 -6.54 -20.30 -1.86
N ALA A 198 -6.51 -18.96 -1.75
CA ALA A 198 -7.42 -18.23 -0.88
C ALA A 198 -8.90 -18.34 -1.27
N LEU A 199 -9.22 -18.45 -2.56
CA LEU A 199 -10.59 -18.64 -3.03
C LEU A 199 -11.13 -20.01 -2.61
N GLU A 200 -10.26 -21.02 -2.59
CA GLU A 200 -10.59 -22.39 -2.21
C GLU A 200 -10.68 -22.54 -0.69
N THR A 201 -9.77 -21.92 0.07
CA THR A 201 -9.81 -21.94 1.55
C THR A 201 -10.98 -21.12 2.11
N PHE A 202 -11.41 -20.04 1.42
CA PHE A 202 -12.39 -19.07 1.94
C PHE A 202 -13.56 -18.78 0.97
N PRO A 203 -14.30 -19.79 0.48
CA PRO A 203 -15.21 -19.65 -0.67
C PRO A 203 -16.41 -18.72 -0.41
N ARG A 204 -16.82 -18.56 0.85
CA ARG A 204 -18.00 -17.75 1.25
C ARG A 204 -17.63 -16.45 1.97
N ARG A 205 -16.36 -16.06 1.97
CA ARG A 205 -15.87 -14.87 2.68
C ARG A 205 -15.17 -13.91 1.72
N LYS A 206 -14.93 -12.69 2.19
CA LYS A 206 -14.03 -11.78 1.46
C LYS A 206 -12.64 -12.44 1.41
N VAL A 207 -12.14 -12.64 0.21
CA VAL A 207 -10.86 -13.33 -0.03
C VAL A 207 -9.72 -12.51 0.57
N PRO A 208 -8.88 -13.08 1.47
CA PRO A 208 -7.69 -12.41 1.95
C PRO A 208 -6.67 -12.22 0.83
N SER A 209 -5.70 -11.34 1.07
CA SER A 209 -4.58 -11.12 0.19
C SER A 209 -3.31 -10.94 1.01
N MET A 210 -2.14 -10.90 0.36
CA MET A 210 -0.90 -10.51 1.02
C MET A 210 -1.03 -9.18 1.81
N TYR A 211 -1.82 -8.23 1.30
CA TYR A 211 -2.07 -6.98 2.02
C TYR A 211 -2.97 -7.17 3.26
N THR A 212 -3.81 -8.19 3.30
CA THR A 212 -4.58 -8.54 4.50
C THR A 212 -3.64 -8.90 5.65
N LEU A 213 -2.60 -9.71 5.40
CA LEU A 213 -1.57 -10.03 6.40
C LEU A 213 -0.85 -8.78 6.87
N ARG A 214 -0.43 -7.93 5.94
CA ARG A 214 0.21 -6.66 6.31
C ARG A 214 -0.72 -5.73 7.13
N HIS A 215 -2.03 -5.74 6.85
CA HIS A 215 -3.01 -5.00 7.65
C HIS A 215 -3.17 -5.61 9.06
N GLN A 216 -3.17 -6.94 9.17
CA GLN A 216 -3.22 -7.64 10.45
C GLN A 216 -1.95 -7.37 11.27
N PHE A 217 -0.77 -7.48 10.67
CA PHE A 217 0.50 -7.14 11.30
C PHE A 217 0.53 -5.69 11.80
N GLY A 218 0.04 -4.74 11.00
CA GLY A 218 -0.12 -3.35 11.44
C GLY A 218 -1.14 -3.16 12.58
N SER A 219 -2.07 -4.09 12.79
CA SER A 219 -2.96 -4.11 13.95
C SER A 219 -2.24 -4.67 15.18
N ASN A 220 -1.48 -5.76 14.99
CA ASN A 220 -0.63 -6.37 16.01
C ASN A 220 0.40 -5.36 16.56
N LEU A 221 1.08 -4.61 15.68
CA LEU A 221 1.99 -3.53 16.06
C LEU A 221 1.32 -2.42 16.89
N LYS A 222 0.05 -2.10 16.62
CA LYS A 222 -0.69 -1.12 17.43
C LYS A 222 -1.08 -1.67 18.80
N ALA A 223 -1.13 -2.98 18.96
CA ALA A 223 -1.40 -3.66 20.21
C ALA A 223 -0.12 -3.90 21.04
N SER A 224 1.05 -3.97 20.40
CA SER A 224 2.33 -4.30 21.06
C SER A 224 2.92 -3.21 21.97
N GLY A 225 2.30 -2.03 22.02
CA GLY A 225 2.78 -0.91 22.85
C GLY A 225 3.88 -0.05 22.20
N LEU A 226 4.34 -0.40 21.00
CA LEU A 226 5.29 0.42 20.25
C LEU A 226 4.75 1.82 19.95
N SER A 227 5.63 2.82 19.96
CA SER A 227 5.29 4.18 19.58
C SER A 227 4.93 4.27 18.09
N ARG A 228 4.22 5.33 17.70
CA ARG A 228 3.88 5.54 16.28
C ARG A 228 5.11 5.73 15.40
N VAL A 229 6.24 6.18 15.93
CA VAL A 229 7.47 6.31 15.16
C VAL A 229 8.06 4.93 14.88
N GLU A 230 8.16 4.08 15.91
CA GLU A 230 8.65 2.70 15.77
C GLU A 230 7.75 1.88 14.84
N ILE A 231 6.42 1.95 15.01
CA ILE A 231 5.47 1.26 14.12
C ILE A 231 5.65 1.73 12.67
N ALA A 232 5.86 3.03 12.43
CA ALA A 232 6.08 3.55 11.09
C ALA A 232 7.38 3.00 10.50
N TYR A 233 8.45 2.98 11.29
CA TYR A 233 9.74 2.41 10.89
C TYR A 233 9.64 0.92 10.57
N VAL A 234 9.04 0.11 11.45
CA VAL A 234 8.84 -1.34 11.22
C VAL A 234 8.01 -1.59 9.96
N MET A 235 7.03 -0.72 9.67
CA MET A 235 6.25 -0.79 8.43
C MET A 235 6.96 -0.17 7.22
N GLY A 236 8.19 0.32 7.32
CA GLY A 236 8.89 0.99 6.23
C GLY A 236 8.12 2.23 5.74
N HIS A 237 7.73 3.10 6.67
CA HIS A 237 7.05 4.37 6.44
C HIS A 237 7.88 5.54 6.98
N GLN A 238 7.94 6.63 6.21
CA GLN A 238 8.60 7.88 6.61
C GLN A 238 7.64 8.94 7.19
N ALA A 239 6.38 8.55 7.44
CA ALA A 239 5.37 9.45 8.00
C ALA A 239 4.39 8.67 8.87
N THR A 240 4.19 9.13 10.10
CA THR A 240 3.36 8.46 11.12
C THR A 240 1.87 8.38 10.76
N ASP A 241 1.37 9.25 9.87
CA ASP A 241 -0.02 9.15 9.38
C ASP A 241 -0.28 7.90 8.56
N SER A 242 0.76 7.35 7.93
CA SER A 242 0.63 6.16 7.10
C SER A 242 0.12 4.96 7.91
N ILE A 243 0.29 4.98 9.24
CA ILE A 243 -0.19 3.96 10.19
C ILE A 243 -1.72 3.98 10.32
N ALA A 244 -2.36 5.14 10.15
CA ALA A 244 -3.82 5.25 10.23
C ALA A 244 -4.54 4.40 9.17
N ARG A 245 -3.83 3.94 8.14
CA ARG A 245 -4.35 3.07 7.08
C ARG A 245 -4.44 1.60 7.50
N TYR A 246 -3.69 1.17 8.51
CA TYR A 246 -3.73 -0.21 9.01
C TYR A 246 -4.87 -0.46 9.98
N GLY A 247 -5.15 -1.73 10.28
CA GLY A 247 -6.29 -2.12 11.12
C GLY A 247 -6.24 -1.57 12.54
N ASP A 248 -7.25 -1.89 13.33
CA ASP A 248 -7.48 -1.32 14.65
C ASP A 248 -6.81 -2.19 15.73
N LYS A 249 -6.20 -1.54 16.74
CA LYS A 249 -5.47 -2.20 17.83
C LYS A 249 -6.30 -3.24 18.58
N ARG A 250 -7.62 -3.07 18.65
CA ARG A 250 -8.54 -3.99 19.34
C ARG A 250 -8.62 -5.38 18.70
N PHE A 251 -8.15 -5.50 17.45
CA PHE A 251 -8.09 -6.76 16.72
C PHE A 251 -6.64 -7.20 16.48
N GLY A 252 -5.68 -6.52 17.13
CA GLY A 252 -4.27 -6.86 17.10
C GLY A 252 -3.91 -7.77 18.27
N ARG A 253 -2.85 -8.55 18.08
CA ARG A 253 -2.23 -9.40 19.10
C ARG A 253 -0.78 -8.97 19.31
N ALA A 254 -0.46 -8.54 20.52
CA ALA A 254 0.86 -7.98 20.84
C ALA A 254 1.95 -9.05 20.72
N GLU A 255 1.67 -10.25 21.23
CA GLU A 255 2.56 -11.41 21.27
C GLU A 255 2.91 -11.99 19.89
N ALA A 256 2.13 -11.66 18.87
CA ALA A 256 2.42 -12.02 17.48
C ALA A 256 3.50 -11.12 16.85
N VAL A 257 3.88 -10.02 17.50
CA VAL A 257 4.97 -9.14 17.05
C VAL A 257 6.26 -9.54 17.76
N GLN A 258 7.18 -10.15 17.01
CA GLN A 258 8.48 -10.60 17.51
C GLN A 258 9.65 -9.74 16.98
N VAL A 259 9.33 -8.61 16.34
CA VAL A 259 10.30 -7.68 15.76
C VAL A 259 10.13 -6.27 16.34
N LYS A 260 11.24 -5.57 16.51
CA LYS A 260 11.29 -4.14 16.82
C LYS A 260 12.39 -3.47 16.00
N PRO A 261 12.45 -2.12 15.92
CA PRO A 261 13.61 -1.46 15.33
C PRO A 261 14.88 -1.93 16.05
N ALA A 262 15.95 -2.18 15.29
CA ALA A 262 17.25 -2.49 15.89
C ALA A 262 17.71 -1.36 16.82
N CYS A 263 18.48 -1.68 17.87
CA CYS A 263 18.93 -0.70 18.86
C CYS A 263 19.59 0.55 18.25
N GLU A 264 20.35 0.40 17.16
CA GLU A 264 21.00 1.51 16.44
C GLU A 264 20.23 2.02 15.20
N ALA A 265 18.95 1.66 15.07
CA ALA A 265 18.13 2.12 13.96
C ALA A 265 17.91 3.65 13.99
N ASP A 266 18.21 4.32 12.87
CA ASP A 266 17.91 5.73 12.69
C ASP A 266 16.41 5.96 12.43
N LEU A 267 15.69 6.36 13.48
CA LEU A 267 14.27 6.72 13.43
C LEU A 267 14.03 8.18 13.01
N SER A 268 15.07 9.02 12.91
CA SER A 268 14.94 10.48 12.67
C SER A 268 14.28 10.80 11.32
N ARG A 269 14.39 9.89 10.36
CA ARG A 269 13.78 10.00 9.02
C ARG A 269 12.26 9.79 9.03
N VAL A 270 11.69 9.34 10.15
CA VAL A 270 10.23 9.17 10.30
C VAL A 270 9.61 10.48 10.79
N ARG A 271 8.89 11.15 9.89
CA ARG A 271 8.22 12.42 10.22
C ARG A 271 6.94 12.19 11.03
N THR A 272 6.80 12.95 12.10
CA THR A 272 5.55 13.05 12.86
C THR A 272 4.57 13.94 12.11
N THR A 273 3.62 13.32 11.41
CA THR A 273 2.60 14.03 10.63
C THR A 273 1.18 13.89 11.19
N HIS A 274 1.00 13.00 12.17
CA HIS A 274 -0.32 12.74 12.72
C HIS A 274 -0.80 13.88 13.61
N ALA A 275 -2.09 14.18 13.51
CA ALA A 275 -2.72 15.16 14.38
C ALA A 275 -2.56 14.72 15.83
N ALA A 276 -1.90 15.56 16.64
CA ALA A 276 -1.90 15.41 18.08
C ALA A 276 -3.33 15.67 18.55
N TYR A 277 -3.95 14.69 19.21
CA TYR A 277 -5.20 14.94 19.92
C TYR A 277 -4.85 15.82 21.12
N ALA A 278 -5.00 17.15 20.98
CA ALA A 278 -5.05 18.01 22.14
C ALA A 278 -6.28 17.57 22.95
N ARG A 279 -6.06 16.98 24.13
CA ARG A 279 -7.15 16.82 25.10
C ARG A 279 -7.77 18.20 25.27
N SER A 280 -9.04 18.36 24.90
CA SER A 280 -9.76 19.58 25.26
C SER A 280 -9.67 19.69 26.78
N ARG A 281 -8.91 20.67 27.27
CA ARG A 281 -9.11 21.12 28.64
C ARG A 281 -10.53 21.68 28.64
N SER A 282 -11.47 20.91 29.19
CA SER A 282 -12.75 21.43 29.62
C SER A 282 -12.45 22.63 30.50
N LYS A 283 -12.59 23.85 29.97
CA LYS A 283 -12.67 25.06 30.80
C LYS A 283 -13.96 24.88 31.60
N ALA A 284 -13.83 24.37 32.81
CA ALA A 284 -14.84 24.60 33.82
C ALA A 284 -14.90 26.12 34.00
N LEU A 285 -15.92 26.74 33.41
CA LEU A 285 -16.35 28.08 33.79
C LEU A 285 -16.79 27.98 35.25
N ARG A 286 -15.91 28.36 36.18
CA ARG A 286 -16.35 28.85 37.47
C ARG A 286 -17.03 30.19 37.20
N ILE A 287 -18.34 30.20 37.35
CA ILE A 287 -19.11 31.42 37.50
C ILE A 287 -19.02 31.74 38.99
N ASP A 288 -18.18 32.70 39.33
CA ASP A 288 -18.19 33.35 40.64
C ASP A 288 -18.88 34.72 40.46
N CYS A 289 -20.20 34.75 40.73
CA CYS A 289 -20.99 35.86 41.29
C CYS A 289 -22.47 35.47 41.28
#